data_AF-A0A377Q0K8-F1
#
_entry.id   AF-A0A377Q0K8-F1
#
_cell.length_a   1.000
_cell.length_b   1.000
_cell.length_c   1.000
_cell.angle_alpha   90.00
_cell.angle_beta   90.00
_cell.angle_gamma   90.00
#
_symmetry.space_group_name_H-M   'P 1'
#
loop_
_entity.id
_entity.type
_entity.pdbx_description
1 polymer ?
#
loop_
_entity_poly.entity_id
_entity_poly.type
_entity_poly.pdbx_seq_one_letter_code
_entity_poly.pdbx_strand_id
1 'polypeptide(L)'
;MFFTITVATYNRSNLLRRCLNSIKKQTFSDYEVIILDDCSSDDTASVVQEYTSDKRFRYIRFEKNLGFANRTFYEAQKKGYFNGKYIFECADDDFLNEEYFLENVYANIKDEKAEVVLFDIGWCYFDDIVIKWNIDALPKLFSYKDLKEKEKSIIVTKMRNILKKEWIERYDFFNEEAQGCKDVYFEYSNELIFQYARLSYVPHITYVGGVSPNARAKYLDLYQWIVTMGMYFDGAKKEKLIWQKLHDIFTSQAVCQNALVNWHGKEVADVLYSLVGKEKYSKYLRDIAQIYSECFQDELNREYDRFNKMLLNEEETLRVIENSNSFVVYSDGFMSQYVKEYLIRKKKHVLFVADDYKEGFLGFQDIVARKQEIDAVFIATSNITYIRDMLFKLSVINSEVNILSLILRDDTWKIP
;
A
#
# COMPACT_ATOMS: atom_id res chain seq x y z
N MET A 1 -32.22 -13.53 11.46
CA MET A 1 -30.88 -12.97 11.45
C MET A 1 -30.92 -11.57 10.88
N PHE A 2 -30.59 -10.59 11.70
CA PHE A 2 -30.53 -9.20 11.26
C PHE A 2 -29.20 -8.89 10.57
N PHE A 3 -28.08 -9.36 11.14
CA PHE A 3 -26.75 -9.19 10.56
C PHE A 3 -26.10 -10.52 10.17
N THR A 4 -25.39 -10.53 9.04
CA THR A 4 -24.33 -11.50 8.73
C THR A 4 -23.01 -10.75 8.79
N ILE A 5 -22.11 -11.16 9.68
CA ILE A 5 -20.74 -10.65 9.74
C ILE A 5 -19.85 -11.63 9.01
N THR A 6 -19.13 -11.18 8.00
CA THR A 6 -18.25 -12.01 7.18
C THR A 6 -16.81 -11.67 7.51
N VAL A 7 -15.99 -12.69 7.75
CA VAL A 7 -14.57 -12.54 8.09
C VAL A 7 -13.76 -13.42 7.17
N ALA A 8 -13.11 -12.81 6.17
CA ALA A 8 -12.19 -13.51 5.28
C ALA A 8 -10.80 -13.58 5.92
N THR A 9 -10.18 -14.75 5.92
CA THR A 9 -8.88 -14.97 6.54
C THR A 9 -7.96 -15.90 5.74
N TYR A 10 -6.65 -15.65 5.85
CA TYR A 10 -5.61 -16.49 5.27
C TYR A 10 -4.31 -16.36 6.05
N ASN A 11 -3.89 -17.42 6.74
CA ASN A 11 -2.64 -17.50 7.50
C ASN A 11 -2.43 -16.36 8.51
N ARG A 12 -3.48 -16.03 9.29
CA ARG A 12 -3.53 -14.88 10.21
C ARG A 12 -4.21 -15.23 11.54
N SER A 13 -4.05 -16.45 12.02
CA SER A 13 -4.68 -16.98 13.23
C SER A 13 -4.64 -16.04 14.45
N ASN A 14 -3.50 -15.40 14.70
CA ASN A 14 -3.30 -14.45 15.80
C ASN A 14 -4.19 -13.21 15.72
N LEU A 15 -4.35 -12.64 14.53
CA LEU A 15 -5.16 -11.45 14.30
C LEU A 15 -6.66 -11.80 14.31
N LEU A 16 -6.99 -12.93 13.69
CA LEU A 16 -8.35 -13.45 13.62
C LEU A 16 -8.97 -13.60 15.02
N ARG A 17 -8.20 -14.10 15.99
CA ARG A 17 -8.66 -14.26 17.39
C ARG A 17 -9.16 -12.95 17.98
N ARG A 18 -8.46 -11.83 17.75
CA ARG A 18 -8.88 -10.50 18.25
C ARG A 18 -10.19 -10.07 17.60
N CYS A 19 -10.28 -10.21 16.27
CA CYS A 19 -11.48 -9.91 15.50
C CYS A 19 -12.69 -10.69 16.05
N LEU A 20 -12.59 -12.02 16.13
CA LEU A 20 -13.69 -12.90 16.59
C LEU A 20 -14.09 -12.63 18.04
N ASN A 21 -13.13 -12.33 18.92
CA ASN A 21 -13.43 -11.94 20.30
C ASN A 21 -14.26 -10.65 20.38
N SER A 22 -13.95 -9.64 19.56
CA SER A 22 -14.71 -8.39 19.54
C SER A 22 -16.16 -8.57 19.07
N ILE A 23 -16.37 -9.47 18.10
CA ILE A 23 -17.68 -9.82 17.60
C ILE A 23 -18.45 -10.63 18.65
N LYS A 24 -17.81 -11.63 19.28
CA LYS A 24 -18.45 -12.49 20.29
C LYS A 24 -18.98 -11.71 21.49
N LYS A 25 -18.29 -10.64 21.88
CA LYS A 25 -18.64 -9.75 23.01
C LYS A 25 -19.83 -8.82 22.71
N GLN A 26 -20.34 -8.78 21.49
CA GLN A 26 -21.45 -7.89 21.14
C GLN A 26 -22.72 -8.20 21.96
N THR A 27 -23.37 -7.16 22.48
CA THR A 27 -24.60 -7.25 23.29
C THR A 27 -25.84 -7.64 22.47
N PHE A 28 -25.86 -7.25 21.19
CA PHE A 28 -26.91 -7.63 20.25
C PHE A 28 -26.79 -9.11 19.86
N SER A 29 -27.90 -9.85 19.77
CA SER A 29 -27.85 -11.32 19.59
C SER A 29 -28.33 -11.86 18.24
N ASP A 30 -29.12 -11.10 17.47
CA ASP A 30 -29.68 -11.55 16.16
C ASP A 30 -28.67 -11.37 15.01
N TYR A 31 -27.51 -12.00 15.12
CA TYR A 31 -26.46 -12.02 14.10
C TYR A 31 -25.86 -13.42 13.90
N GLU A 32 -25.29 -13.65 12.72
CA GLU A 32 -24.38 -14.77 12.43
C GLU A 32 -23.00 -14.26 12.00
N VAL A 33 -21.98 -15.10 12.14
CA VAL A 33 -20.60 -14.87 11.73
C VAL A 33 -20.19 -15.97 10.78
N ILE A 34 -19.79 -15.61 9.57
CA ILE A 34 -19.30 -16.53 8.54
C ILE A 34 -17.81 -16.29 8.37
N ILE A 35 -17.01 -17.23 8.86
CA ILE A 35 -15.55 -17.20 8.77
C ILE A 35 -15.17 -17.93 7.48
N LEU A 36 -14.59 -17.19 6.55
CA LEU A 36 -14.22 -17.65 5.21
C LEU A 36 -12.69 -17.80 5.15
N ASP A 37 -12.22 -19.03 5.30
CA ASP A 37 -10.79 -19.34 5.28
C ASP A 37 -10.31 -19.74 3.88
N ASP A 38 -9.41 -18.93 3.32
CA ASP A 38 -8.86 -19.07 1.97
C ASP A 38 -7.73 -20.11 1.86
N CYS A 39 -8.00 -21.31 2.40
CA CYS A 39 -7.06 -22.43 2.44
C CYS A 39 -5.81 -22.18 3.32
N SER A 40 -5.99 -21.63 4.52
CA SER A 40 -4.88 -21.44 5.49
C SER A 40 -4.17 -22.75 5.81
N SER A 41 -2.87 -22.64 6.07
CA SER A 41 -1.96 -23.74 6.46
C SER A 41 -1.38 -23.56 7.86
N ASP A 42 -1.69 -22.47 8.54
CA ASP A 42 -1.33 -22.22 9.94
C ASP A 42 -2.36 -22.82 10.91
N ASP A 43 -2.36 -22.38 12.16
CA ASP A 43 -3.28 -22.81 13.21
C ASP A 43 -4.67 -22.14 13.16
N THR A 44 -5.02 -21.46 12.06
CA THR A 44 -6.33 -20.79 11.88
C THR A 44 -7.52 -21.70 12.18
N ALA A 45 -7.50 -22.95 11.70
CA ALA A 45 -8.58 -23.90 11.96
C ALA A 45 -8.77 -24.19 13.46
N SER A 46 -7.67 -24.31 14.21
CA SER A 46 -7.69 -24.50 15.66
C SER A 46 -8.26 -23.27 16.37
N VAL A 47 -7.86 -22.06 15.97
CA VAL A 47 -8.42 -20.81 16.51
C VAL A 47 -9.93 -20.74 16.29
N VAL A 48 -10.40 -21.05 15.08
CA VAL A 48 -11.83 -20.96 14.75
C VAL A 48 -12.65 -21.97 15.54
N GLN A 49 -12.13 -23.18 15.79
CA GLN A 49 -12.84 -24.21 16.57
C GLN A 49 -13.29 -23.70 17.95
N GLU A 50 -12.52 -22.84 18.59
CA GLU A 50 -12.85 -22.23 19.90
C GLU A 50 -14.13 -21.37 19.88
N TYR A 51 -14.57 -20.95 18.70
CA TYR A 51 -15.77 -20.12 18.53
C TYR A 51 -16.97 -20.92 18.03
N THR A 52 -16.75 -22.05 17.35
CA THR A 52 -17.83 -22.84 16.71
C THR A 52 -18.83 -23.50 17.68
N SER A 53 -18.51 -23.57 18.98
CA SER A 53 -19.50 -23.97 20.00
C SER A 53 -20.66 -22.96 20.11
N ASP A 54 -20.41 -21.69 19.76
CA ASP A 54 -21.44 -20.68 19.59
C ASP A 54 -22.07 -20.84 18.19
N LYS A 55 -23.36 -21.18 18.16
CA LYS A 55 -24.10 -21.45 16.91
C LYS A 55 -24.16 -20.26 15.95
N ARG A 56 -23.84 -19.05 16.42
CA ARG A 56 -23.72 -17.87 15.56
C ARG A 56 -22.50 -17.96 14.65
N PHE A 57 -21.46 -18.71 15.01
CA PHE A 57 -20.19 -18.78 14.27
C PHE A 57 -20.15 -20.02 13.37
N ARG A 58 -19.92 -19.81 12.08
CA ARG A 58 -19.79 -20.87 11.07
C ARG A 58 -18.46 -20.73 10.35
N TYR A 59 -17.75 -21.86 10.22
CA TYR A 59 -16.46 -21.93 9.56
C TYR A 59 -16.59 -22.57 8.17
N ILE A 60 -16.05 -21.90 7.16
CA ILE A 60 -16.08 -22.33 5.77
C ILE A 60 -14.67 -22.20 5.22
N ARG A 61 -14.04 -23.35 4.98
CA ARG A 61 -12.69 -23.42 4.42
C ARG A 61 -12.76 -23.77 2.94
N PHE A 62 -12.07 -23.00 2.11
CA PHE A 62 -11.93 -23.27 0.69
C PHE A 62 -10.84 -24.31 0.43
N GLU A 63 -11.00 -25.11 -0.62
CA GLU A 63 -10.06 -26.20 -0.99
C GLU A 63 -8.76 -25.68 -1.61
N LYS A 64 -8.77 -24.45 -2.12
CA LYS A 64 -7.63 -23.78 -2.73
C LYS A 64 -7.65 -22.31 -2.38
N ASN A 65 -6.47 -21.70 -2.38
CA ASN A 65 -6.34 -20.25 -2.23
C ASN A 65 -6.93 -19.53 -3.46
N LEU A 66 -7.88 -18.64 -3.23
CA LEU A 66 -8.56 -17.81 -4.22
C LEU A 66 -7.83 -16.46 -4.39
N GLY A 67 -7.00 -16.06 -3.43
CA GLY A 67 -6.02 -14.97 -3.54
C GLY A 67 -6.50 -13.62 -3.01
N PHE A 68 -7.80 -13.37 -2.98
CA PHE A 68 -8.37 -12.12 -2.47
C PHE A 68 -9.64 -12.35 -1.65
N ALA A 69 -9.81 -11.57 -0.59
CA ALA A 69 -11.00 -11.63 0.28
C ALA A 69 -12.31 -11.50 -0.52
N ASN A 70 -12.36 -10.62 -1.53
CA ASN A 70 -13.56 -10.43 -2.35
C ASN A 70 -14.02 -11.72 -3.06
N ARG A 71 -13.08 -12.57 -3.53
CA ARG A 71 -13.45 -13.86 -4.13
C ARG A 71 -14.06 -14.82 -3.11
N THR A 72 -13.59 -14.79 -1.87
CA THR A 72 -14.21 -15.61 -0.81
C THR A 72 -15.64 -15.14 -0.51
N PHE A 73 -15.90 -13.83 -0.51
CA PHE A 73 -17.24 -13.26 -0.34
C PHE A 73 -18.16 -13.61 -1.51
N TYR A 74 -17.69 -13.48 -2.75
CA TYR A 74 -18.41 -13.88 -3.95
C TYR A 74 -18.89 -15.33 -3.87
N GLU A 75 -17.96 -16.26 -3.62
CA GLU A 75 -18.26 -17.69 -3.54
C GLU A 75 -19.23 -18.00 -2.40
N ALA A 76 -19.11 -17.31 -1.26
CA ALA A 76 -20.01 -17.47 -0.14
C ALA A 76 -21.42 -16.93 -0.45
N GLN A 77 -21.54 -15.77 -1.10
CA GLN A 77 -22.82 -15.22 -1.55
C GLN A 77 -23.49 -16.16 -2.56
N LYS A 78 -22.75 -16.62 -3.57
CA LYS A 78 -23.23 -17.53 -4.62
C LYS A 78 -23.75 -18.84 -4.06
N LYS A 79 -23.11 -19.35 -3.00
CA LYS A 79 -23.54 -20.55 -2.26
C LYS A 79 -24.67 -20.28 -1.26
N GLY A 80 -25.15 -19.05 -1.15
CA GLY A 80 -26.27 -18.67 -0.28
C GLY A 80 -25.94 -18.73 1.21
N TYR A 81 -24.68 -18.49 1.59
CA TYR A 81 -24.26 -18.64 3.00
C TYR A 81 -24.71 -17.51 3.92
N PHE A 82 -25.09 -16.36 3.37
CA PHE A 82 -25.50 -15.17 4.12
C PHE A 82 -27.01 -15.14 4.34
N ASN A 83 -27.46 -15.21 5.60
CA ASN A 83 -28.88 -15.22 6.00
C ASN A 83 -29.35 -13.89 6.61
N GLY A 84 -28.42 -12.98 6.90
CA GLY A 84 -28.68 -11.67 7.47
C GLY A 84 -29.36 -10.71 6.51
N LYS A 85 -30.20 -9.83 7.06
CA LYS A 85 -30.79 -8.71 6.32
C LYS A 85 -29.73 -7.68 5.90
N TYR A 86 -28.70 -7.52 6.72
CA TYR A 86 -27.55 -6.65 6.50
C TYR A 86 -26.25 -7.47 6.57
N ILE A 87 -25.32 -7.18 5.68
CA ILE A 87 -24.01 -7.83 5.58
C ILE A 87 -22.94 -6.85 6.02
N PHE A 88 -22.07 -7.33 6.90
CA PHE A 88 -20.93 -6.59 7.40
C PHE A 88 -19.64 -7.34 7.06
N GLU A 89 -18.76 -6.71 6.30
CA GLU A 89 -17.40 -7.21 6.11
C GLU A 89 -16.49 -6.71 7.24
N CYS A 90 -16.03 -7.64 8.07
CA CYS A 90 -15.03 -7.36 9.09
C CYS A 90 -13.72 -8.04 8.67
N ALA A 91 -12.66 -7.27 8.49
CA ALA A 91 -11.36 -7.84 8.18
C ALA A 91 -10.82 -8.66 9.37
N ASP A 92 -10.03 -9.69 9.09
CA ASP A 92 -9.47 -10.58 10.11
C ASP A 92 -8.42 -9.91 11.00
N ASP A 93 -7.89 -8.75 10.58
CA ASP A 93 -6.96 -7.91 11.34
C ASP A 93 -7.61 -6.75 12.11
N ASP A 94 -8.91 -6.54 11.92
CA ASP A 94 -9.68 -5.44 12.50
C ASP A 94 -10.56 -5.91 13.67
N PHE A 95 -11.20 -4.98 14.38
CA PHE A 95 -12.12 -5.32 15.46
C PHE A 95 -13.18 -4.24 15.75
N LEU A 96 -14.26 -4.64 16.43
CA LEU A 96 -15.29 -3.73 16.93
C LEU A 96 -14.88 -3.21 18.31
N ASN A 97 -14.76 -1.90 18.47
CA ASN A 97 -14.23 -1.33 19.71
C ASN A 97 -15.25 -1.37 20.87
N GLU A 98 -16.52 -1.17 20.56
CA GLU A 98 -17.61 -1.12 21.54
C GLU A 98 -18.40 -2.44 21.56
N GLU A 99 -18.72 -2.96 22.76
CA GLU A 99 -19.57 -4.15 22.91
C GLU A 99 -21.03 -3.89 22.49
N TYR A 100 -21.45 -2.63 22.42
CA TYR A 100 -22.78 -2.20 21.98
C TYR A 100 -22.83 -1.79 20.50
N PHE A 101 -21.77 -2.05 19.72
CA PHE A 101 -21.66 -1.62 18.32
C PHE A 101 -22.88 -2.05 17.49
N LEU A 102 -23.18 -3.35 17.46
CA LEU A 102 -24.30 -3.89 16.68
C LEU A 102 -25.67 -3.45 17.23
N GLU A 103 -25.79 -3.26 18.55
CA GLU A 103 -27.02 -2.80 19.19
C GLU A 103 -27.35 -1.37 18.75
N ASN A 104 -26.37 -0.48 18.71
CA ASN A 104 -26.53 0.89 18.22
C ASN A 104 -26.83 0.94 16.73
N VAL A 105 -26.18 0.10 15.91
CA VAL A 105 -26.51 -0.02 14.48
C VAL A 105 -27.98 -0.43 14.32
N TYR A 106 -28.41 -1.48 15.02
CA TYR A 106 -29.80 -1.97 14.98
C TYR A 106 -30.79 -0.88 15.42
N ALA A 107 -30.56 -0.24 16.56
CA ALA A 107 -31.42 0.81 17.09
C ALA A 107 -31.56 2.00 16.12
N ASN A 108 -30.48 2.32 15.39
CA ASN A 108 -30.49 3.41 14.43
C ASN A 108 -31.32 3.10 13.18
N ILE A 109 -31.34 1.85 12.72
CA ILE A 109 -31.89 1.48 11.40
C ILE A 109 -33.13 0.58 11.45
N LYS A 110 -33.55 0.07 12.62
CA LYS A 110 -34.68 -0.88 12.73
C LYS A 110 -36.00 -0.37 12.12
N ASP A 111 -36.24 0.94 12.23
CA ASP A 111 -37.45 1.63 11.74
C ASP A 111 -37.19 2.41 10.44
N GLU A 112 -35.95 2.42 9.97
CA GLU A 112 -35.51 3.15 8.80
C GLU A 112 -35.38 2.22 7.58
N LYS A 113 -35.31 2.82 6.39
CA LYS A 113 -35.07 2.08 5.15
C LYS A 113 -33.67 2.38 4.58
N ALA A 114 -32.67 2.38 5.46
CA ALA A 114 -31.27 2.55 5.07
C ALA A 114 -30.77 1.33 4.29
N GLU A 115 -30.10 1.57 3.18
CA GLU A 115 -29.46 0.55 2.33
C GLU A 115 -27.95 0.45 2.63
N VAL A 116 -27.35 1.56 3.06
CA VAL A 116 -25.96 1.66 3.49
C VAL A 116 -25.93 2.30 4.88
N VAL A 117 -25.22 1.69 5.81
CA VAL A 117 -25.07 2.20 7.17
C VAL A 117 -23.61 2.54 7.41
N LEU A 118 -23.33 3.78 7.78
CA LEU A 118 -22.00 4.34 7.96
C LEU A 118 -21.68 4.51 9.44
N PHE A 119 -20.41 4.31 9.78
CA PHE A 119 -19.87 4.50 11.12
C PHE A 119 -18.38 4.84 11.06
N ASP A 120 -17.86 5.36 12.16
CA ASP A 120 -16.50 5.87 12.23
C ASP A 120 -15.46 4.75 12.11
N ILE A 121 -14.34 5.07 11.45
CA ILE A 121 -13.13 4.24 11.48
C ILE A 121 -12.12 4.80 12.49
N GLY A 122 -11.48 3.90 13.24
CA GLY A 122 -10.31 4.19 14.06
C GLY A 122 -9.13 3.31 13.67
N TRP A 123 -7.96 3.59 14.24
CA TRP A 123 -6.73 2.83 13.99
C TRP A 123 -6.11 2.36 15.30
N CYS A 124 -5.83 1.06 15.42
CA CYS A 124 -5.12 0.51 16.56
C CYS A 124 -3.62 0.40 16.29
N TYR A 125 -2.81 1.03 17.13
CA TYR A 125 -1.35 0.94 17.13
C TYR A 125 -0.87 0.22 18.40
N PHE A 126 0.14 -0.65 18.25
CA PHE A 126 0.77 -1.38 19.36
C PHE A 126 -0.23 -2.17 20.22
N ASP A 127 -1.25 -2.73 19.56
CA ASP A 127 -2.33 -3.56 20.13
C ASP A 127 -3.24 -2.94 21.21
N ASP A 128 -2.91 -1.75 21.74
CA ASP A 128 -3.67 -1.11 22.83
C ASP A 128 -4.07 0.35 22.57
N ILE A 129 -3.49 1.03 21.56
CA ILE A 129 -3.74 2.47 21.32
C ILE A 129 -4.68 2.65 20.13
N VAL A 130 -5.94 2.98 20.42
CA VAL A 130 -6.94 3.31 19.39
C VAL A 130 -6.97 4.83 19.15
N ILE A 131 -6.63 5.24 17.93
CA ILE A 131 -6.77 6.63 17.46
C ILE A 131 -8.08 6.74 16.69
N LYS A 132 -8.92 7.69 17.08
CA LYS A 132 -10.20 7.99 16.43
C LYS A 132 -10.13 9.38 15.78
N TRP A 133 -10.74 9.52 14.62
CA TRP A 133 -10.91 10.83 13.99
C TRP A 133 -12.10 11.54 14.62
N ASN A 134 -11.97 12.84 14.88
CA ASN A 134 -13.13 13.66 15.21
C ASN A 134 -13.83 14.02 13.90
N ILE A 135 -15.01 13.47 13.67
CA ILE A 135 -15.78 13.66 12.44
C ILE A 135 -17.05 14.44 12.79
N ASP A 136 -17.33 15.50 12.01
CA ASP A 136 -18.59 16.22 12.11
C ASP A 136 -19.75 15.24 11.85
N ALA A 137 -20.70 15.16 12.78
CA ALA A 137 -21.79 14.19 12.69
C ALA A 137 -22.61 14.41 11.41
N LEU A 138 -22.79 13.33 10.64
CA LEU A 138 -23.69 13.32 9.48
C LEU A 138 -25.14 13.12 9.94
N PRO A 139 -26.14 13.47 9.10
CA PRO A 139 -27.54 13.21 9.42
C PRO A 139 -27.82 11.73 9.67
N LYS A 140 -28.86 11.42 10.46
CA LYS A 140 -29.26 10.02 10.73
C LYS A 140 -29.65 9.27 9.45
N LEU A 141 -30.29 9.95 8.50
CA LEU A 141 -30.71 9.40 7.20
C LEU A 141 -30.56 10.47 6.12
N PHE A 142 -29.92 10.14 5.00
CA PHE A 142 -29.65 11.09 3.90
C PHE A 142 -29.38 10.37 2.57
N SER A 143 -29.38 11.14 1.48
CA SER A 143 -28.92 10.70 0.16
C SER A 143 -27.50 11.19 -0.08
N TYR A 144 -26.66 10.37 -0.72
CA TYR A 144 -25.29 10.76 -1.07
C TYR A 144 -25.25 11.99 -2.00
N LYS A 145 -26.29 12.19 -2.81
CA LYS A 145 -26.42 13.33 -3.73
C LYS A 145 -26.58 14.67 -3.02
N ASP A 146 -27.08 14.65 -1.78
CA ASP A 146 -27.33 15.86 -1.01
C ASP A 146 -26.08 16.35 -0.25
N LEU A 147 -24.99 15.55 -0.28
CA LEU A 147 -23.75 15.85 0.40
C LEU A 147 -22.88 16.84 -0.37
N LYS A 148 -22.17 17.67 0.37
CA LYS A 148 -21.07 18.50 -0.12
C LYS A 148 -19.83 17.64 -0.36
N GLU A 149 -18.94 18.09 -1.25
CA GLU A 149 -17.69 17.38 -1.57
C GLU A 149 -16.83 17.04 -0.34
N LYS A 150 -16.78 17.93 0.65
CA LYS A 150 -16.09 17.66 1.93
C LYS A 150 -16.69 16.46 2.67
N GLU A 151 -18.01 16.34 2.69
CA GLU A 151 -18.73 15.26 3.38
C GLU A 151 -18.55 13.93 2.64
N LYS A 152 -18.62 13.96 1.29
CA LYS A 152 -18.30 12.80 0.44
C LYS A 152 -16.89 12.28 0.69
N SER A 153 -15.90 13.19 0.70
CA SER A 153 -14.51 12.85 1.01
C SER A 153 -14.35 12.21 2.39
N ILE A 154 -15.07 12.69 3.40
CA ILE A 154 -15.09 12.08 4.75
C ILE A 154 -15.62 10.65 4.71
N ILE A 155 -16.71 10.38 3.99
CA ILE A 155 -17.30 9.04 3.89
C ILE A 155 -16.28 8.07 3.27
N VAL A 156 -15.63 8.47 2.17
CA VAL A 156 -14.66 7.63 1.46
C VAL A 156 -13.43 7.35 2.32
N THR A 157 -12.93 8.34 3.06
CA THR A 157 -11.62 8.24 3.73
C THR A 157 -11.67 7.87 5.21
N LYS A 158 -12.81 8.07 5.90
CA LYS A 158 -12.89 7.99 7.37
C LYS A 158 -14.08 7.19 7.90
N MET A 159 -14.85 6.55 7.03
CA MET A 159 -15.99 5.75 7.46
C MET A 159 -15.92 4.32 6.92
N ARG A 160 -16.52 3.41 7.66
CA ARG A 160 -16.79 2.04 7.24
C ARG A 160 -18.30 1.82 7.13
N ASN A 161 -18.69 0.71 6.51
CA ASN A 161 -20.08 0.50 6.17
C ASN A 161 -20.59 -0.93 6.44
N ILE A 162 -21.91 -1.01 6.61
CA ILE A 162 -22.73 -2.21 6.58
C ILE A 162 -23.75 -2.04 5.45
N LEU A 163 -23.93 -3.06 4.63
CA LEU A 163 -24.77 -3.00 3.44
C LEU A 163 -26.02 -3.87 3.60
N LYS A 164 -27.16 -3.40 3.12
CA LYS A 164 -28.37 -4.23 3.04
C LYS A 164 -28.15 -5.35 2.02
N LYS A 165 -28.50 -6.59 2.35
CA LYS A 165 -28.30 -7.75 1.47
C LYS A 165 -28.93 -7.58 0.08
N GLU A 166 -30.17 -7.10 0.03
CA GLU A 166 -30.86 -6.80 -1.24
C GLU A 166 -30.12 -5.76 -2.11
N TRP A 167 -29.35 -4.86 -1.48
CA TRP A 167 -28.54 -3.86 -2.17
C TRP A 167 -27.31 -4.52 -2.81
N ILE A 168 -26.61 -5.38 -2.06
CA ILE A 168 -25.49 -6.19 -2.58
C ILE A 168 -25.93 -7.03 -3.78
N GLU A 169 -27.08 -7.70 -3.67
CA GLU A 169 -27.62 -8.57 -4.73
C GLU A 169 -28.05 -7.78 -5.97
N ARG A 170 -28.65 -6.59 -5.80
CA ARG A 170 -29.10 -5.74 -6.91
C ARG A 170 -27.95 -5.26 -7.79
N TYR A 171 -26.79 -4.97 -7.20
CA TYR A 171 -25.64 -4.37 -7.89
C TYR A 171 -24.48 -5.35 -8.12
N ASP A 172 -24.65 -6.64 -7.82
CA ASP A 172 -23.62 -7.66 -7.91
C ASP A 172 -22.28 -7.21 -7.26
N PHE A 173 -22.39 -6.73 -6.03
CA PHE A 173 -21.31 -6.02 -5.34
C PHE A 173 -20.04 -6.88 -5.18
N PHE A 174 -20.20 -8.19 -5.00
CA PHE A 174 -19.09 -9.15 -4.91
C PHE A 174 -18.77 -9.83 -6.25
N ASN A 175 -18.88 -9.17 -7.40
CA ASN A 175 -18.68 -9.84 -8.70
C ASN A 175 -17.30 -10.51 -8.89
N GLU A 176 -17.26 -11.48 -9.82
CA GLU A 176 -16.09 -12.30 -10.15
C GLU A 176 -14.94 -11.52 -10.83
N GLU A 177 -15.27 -10.40 -11.48
CA GLU A 177 -14.34 -9.57 -12.26
C GLU A 177 -13.50 -8.60 -11.41
N ALA A 178 -13.89 -8.35 -10.16
CA ALA A 178 -13.15 -7.54 -9.20
C ALA A 178 -11.87 -8.26 -8.73
N GLN A 179 -10.92 -8.39 -9.66
CA GLN A 179 -9.56 -8.88 -9.47
C GLN A 179 -8.63 -7.67 -9.21
N GLY A 180 -8.40 -7.32 -7.96
CA GLY A 180 -7.52 -6.20 -7.63
C GLY A 180 -7.55 -5.80 -6.17
N CYS A 181 -6.55 -5.00 -5.76
CA CYS A 181 -6.40 -4.47 -4.40
C CYS A 181 -7.74 -3.91 -3.91
N LYS A 182 -8.09 -4.28 -2.67
CA LYS A 182 -9.34 -3.97 -1.96
C LYS A 182 -9.72 -2.48 -1.93
N ASP A 183 -8.84 -1.59 -2.38
CA ASP A 183 -8.99 -0.14 -2.23
C ASP A 183 -9.49 0.51 -3.52
N VAL A 184 -8.96 0.19 -4.70
CA VAL A 184 -9.31 0.91 -5.95
C VAL A 184 -10.71 0.54 -6.45
N TYR A 185 -11.06 -0.75 -6.46
CA TYR A 185 -12.42 -1.15 -6.87
C TYR A 185 -13.46 -0.67 -5.86
N PHE A 186 -13.12 -0.68 -4.57
CA PHE A 186 -14.02 -0.36 -3.47
C PHE A 186 -14.25 1.16 -3.35
N GLU A 187 -13.23 2.00 -3.57
CA GLU A 187 -13.38 3.47 -3.59
C GLU A 187 -14.23 3.95 -4.77
N TYR A 188 -13.94 3.48 -6.00
CA TYR A 188 -14.71 3.87 -7.19
C TYR A 188 -16.13 3.28 -7.21
N SER A 189 -16.30 2.03 -6.77
CA SER A 189 -17.63 1.44 -6.67
C SER A 189 -18.46 2.10 -5.57
N ASN A 190 -17.88 2.47 -4.42
CA ASN A 190 -18.61 3.16 -3.36
C ASN A 190 -19.13 4.53 -3.82
N GLU A 191 -18.34 5.34 -4.54
CA GLU A 191 -18.86 6.63 -5.04
C GLU A 191 -20.00 6.46 -6.04
N LEU A 192 -19.91 5.48 -6.95
CA LEU A 192 -20.94 5.22 -7.96
C LEU A 192 -22.19 4.56 -7.35
N ILE A 193 -22.00 3.67 -6.38
CA ILE A 193 -23.09 2.89 -5.76
C ILE A 193 -23.79 3.73 -4.69
N PHE A 194 -23.07 4.49 -3.87
CA PHE A 194 -23.67 5.31 -2.82
C PHE A 194 -24.57 6.42 -3.38
N GLN A 195 -24.33 6.90 -4.61
CA GLN A 195 -25.18 7.89 -5.28
C GLN A 195 -26.67 7.49 -5.37
N TYR A 196 -26.98 6.20 -5.31
CA TYR A 196 -28.34 5.69 -5.41
C TYR A 196 -28.87 5.14 -4.08
N ALA A 197 -28.04 5.05 -3.05
CA ALA A 197 -28.40 4.46 -1.77
C ALA A 197 -29.04 5.49 -0.83
N ARG A 198 -29.94 5.02 0.03
CA ARG A 198 -30.25 5.73 1.28
C ARG A 198 -29.23 5.37 2.35
N LEU A 199 -28.49 6.37 2.82
CA LEU A 199 -27.43 6.21 3.80
C LEU A 199 -27.95 6.56 5.19
N SER A 200 -27.43 5.88 6.20
CA SER A 200 -27.66 6.20 7.59
C SER A 200 -26.34 6.25 8.35
N TYR A 201 -26.07 7.32 9.09
CA TYR A 201 -24.88 7.44 9.92
C TYR A 201 -25.21 7.07 11.37
N VAL A 202 -24.34 6.26 11.98
CA VAL A 202 -24.42 5.84 13.38
C VAL A 202 -23.22 6.44 14.12
N PRO A 203 -23.43 7.47 14.97
CA PRO A 203 -22.34 8.08 15.72
C PRO A 203 -21.90 7.20 16.91
N HIS A 204 -20.72 7.50 17.46
CA HIS A 204 -20.21 6.95 18.72
C HIS A 204 -19.95 5.44 18.74
N ILE A 205 -19.86 4.82 17.56
CA ILE A 205 -19.36 3.45 17.40
C ILE A 205 -18.18 3.48 16.44
N THR A 206 -17.19 2.63 16.67
CA THR A 206 -15.93 2.68 15.94
C THR A 206 -15.50 1.28 15.51
N TYR A 207 -15.34 1.14 14.19
CA TYR A 207 -14.63 0.01 13.62
C TYR A 207 -13.15 0.32 13.59
N VAL A 208 -12.32 -0.54 14.18
CA VAL A 208 -10.90 -0.25 14.35
C VAL A 208 -10.07 -1.10 13.39
N GLY A 209 -9.40 -0.40 12.48
CA GLY A 209 -8.38 -0.95 11.62
C GLY A 209 -7.18 -1.40 12.43
N GLY A 210 -6.80 -2.68 12.36
CA GLY A 210 -5.58 -3.19 12.96
C GLY A 210 -4.38 -2.81 12.11
N VAL A 211 -3.42 -2.07 12.70
CA VAL A 211 -2.15 -1.82 12.02
C VAL A 211 -1.25 -3.04 12.25
N SER A 212 -1.43 -4.07 11.43
CA SER A 212 -0.50 -5.21 11.39
C SER A 212 0.94 -4.69 11.20
N PRO A 213 1.94 -5.26 11.89
CA PRO A 213 3.35 -5.00 11.65
C PRO A 213 3.77 -5.10 10.17
N ASN A 214 2.98 -5.76 9.33
CA ASN A 214 3.28 -6.02 7.92
C ASN A 214 2.33 -5.30 6.94
N ALA A 215 1.37 -4.49 7.41
CA ALA A 215 0.42 -3.82 6.50
C ALA A 215 1.17 -2.87 5.55
N ARG A 216 0.96 -3.03 4.23
CA ARG A 216 1.50 -2.14 3.17
C ARG A 216 1.11 -0.66 3.36
N ALA A 217 0.06 -0.37 4.13
CA ALA A 217 -0.31 0.99 4.53
C ALA A 217 0.64 1.63 5.57
N LYS A 218 1.56 0.86 6.17
CA LYS A 218 2.64 1.39 7.04
C LYS A 218 3.60 2.33 6.32
N TYR A 219 3.56 2.36 5.00
CA TYR A 219 4.54 3.04 4.13
C TYR A 219 3.99 4.29 3.44
N LEU A 220 2.68 4.54 3.54
CA LEU A 220 2.06 5.75 3.03
C LEU A 220 1.99 6.78 4.15
N ASP A 221 3.00 7.64 4.12
CA ASP A 221 3.12 8.89 4.87
C ASP A 221 3.59 8.78 6.33
N LEU A 222 4.88 8.42 6.49
CA LEU A 222 5.62 8.56 7.75
C LEU A 222 5.48 9.97 8.34
N TYR A 223 5.39 11.00 7.50
CA TYR A 223 5.14 12.37 7.94
C TYR A 223 3.76 12.47 8.59
N GLN A 224 2.69 11.96 7.97
CA GLN A 224 1.35 11.94 8.59
C GLN A 224 1.31 11.13 9.89
N TRP A 225 2.03 10.00 9.98
CA TRP A 225 2.16 9.22 11.22
C TRP A 225 2.85 10.03 12.33
N ILE A 226 3.99 10.66 12.02
CA ILE A 226 4.75 11.46 12.98
C ILE A 226 3.96 12.69 13.43
N VAL A 227 3.29 13.40 12.50
CA VAL A 227 2.42 14.53 12.80
C VAL A 227 1.28 14.09 13.73
N THR A 228 0.62 12.98 13.42
CA THR A 228 -0.46 12.41 14.25
C THR A 228 0.05 12.10 15.66
N MET A 229 1.17 11.39 15.79
CA MET A 229 1.75 11.09 17.11
C MET A 229 2.14 12.37 17.85
N GLY A 230 2.59 13.40 17.13
CA GLY A 230 2.92 14.69 17.70
C GLY A 230 1.73 15.55 18.13
N MET A 231 0.53 15.27 17.63
CA MET A 231 -0.71 15.92 18.04
C MET A 231 -1.36 15.26 19.26
N TYR A 232 -1.18 13.94 19.44
CA TYR A 232 -1.89 13.16 20.47
C TYR A 232 -1.03 12.75 21.67
N PHE A 233 0.30 12.86 21.58
CA PHE A 233 1.21 12.46 22.66
C PHE A 233 2.25 13.54 22.94
N ASP A 234 2.50 13.78 24.23
CA ASP A 234 3.52 14.71 24.71
C ASP A 234 4.64 14.01 25.51
N GLY A 235 5.80 14.66 25.60
CA GLY A 235 6.92 14.25 26.44
C GLY A 235 7.50 12.86 26.12
N ALA A 236 7.92 12.13 27.16
CA ALA A 236 8.65 10.85 27.01
C ALA A 236 7.86 9.74 26.32
N LYS A 237 6.52 9.77 26.38
CA LYS A 237 5.65 8.78 25.74
C LYS A 237 5.68 8.91 24.21
N LYS A 238 5.68 10.15 23.71
CA LYS A 238 5.87 10.48 22.30
C LYS A 238 7.22 9.97 21.78
N GLU A 239 8.29 10.26 22.51
CA GLU A 239 9.64 9.85 22.14
C GLU A 239 9.78 8.32 22.06
N LYS A 240 9.24 7.59 23.05
CA LYS A 240 9.27 6.12 23.07
C LYS A 240 8.53 5.49 21.89
N LEU A 241 7.33 5.98 21.56
CA LEU A 241 6.51 5.43 20.47
C LEU A 241 7.15 5.67 19.10
N ILE A 242 7.72 6.86 18.89
CA ILE A 242 8.50 7.19 17.69
C ILE A 242 9.71 6.26 17.58
N TRP A 243 10.43 6.03 18.68
CA TRP A 243 11.57 5.10 18.73
C TRP A 243 11.20 3.67 18.35
N GLN A 244 10.12 3.13 18.93
CA GLN A 244 9.68 1.77 18.64
C GLN A 244 9.31 1.63 17.15
N LYS A 245 8.59 2.61 16.60
CA LYS A 245 8.22 2.60 15.17
C LYS A 245 9.43 2.69 14.25
N LEU A 246 10.39 3.56 14.55
CA LEU A 246 11.64 3.65 13.79
C LEU A 246 12.41 2.34 13.88
N HIS A 247 12.56 1.77 15.06
CA HIS A 247 13.21 0.47 15.24
C HIS A 247 12.54 -0.63 14.41
N ASP A 248 11.21 -0.74 14.46
CA ASP A 248 10.43 -1.70 13.64
C ASP A 248 10.61 -1.49 12.14
N ILE A 249 10.80 -0.23 11.70
CA ILE A 249 11.09 0.09 10.30
C ILE A 249 12.47 -0.44 9.89
N PHE A 250 13.44 -0.34 10.80
CA PHE A 250 14.85 -0.59 10.49
C PHE A 250 15.37 -1.98 10.81
N THR A 251 14.69 -2.77 11.62
CA THR A 251 15.10 -4.16 11.90
C THR A 251 14.60 -5.16 10.87
N SER A 252 13.70 -4.76 9.97
CA SER A 252 13.12 -5.66 8.97
C SER A 252 13.54 -5.27 7.55
N GLN A 253 14.28 -6.16 6.91
CA GLN A 253 14.83 -5.97 5.57
C GLN A 253 13.75 -5.62 4.52
N ALA A 254 12.58 -6.27 4.57
CA ALA A 254 11.45 -5.97 3.67
C ALA A 254 10.80 -4.59 3.91
N VAL A 255 10.91 -4.07 5.14
CA VAL A 255 10.31 -2.80 5.58
C VAL A 255 11.24 -1.64 5.21
N CYS A 256 12.56 -1.82 5.35
CA CYS A 256 13.60 -0.88 4.91
C CYS A 256 13.49 -0.52 3.42
N GLN A 257 13.30 -1.52 2.54
CA GLN A 257 13.24 -1.32 1.08
C GLN A 257 12.10 -0.37 0.66
N ASN A 258 10.94 -0.45 1.31
CA ASN A 258 9.80 0.40 1.01
C ASN A 258 9.90 1.78 1.68
N ALA A 259 10.49 1.85 2.88
CA ALA A 259 10.68 3.11 3.60
C ALA A 259 11.63 4.07 2.86
N LEU A 260 12.74 3.57 2.30
CA LEU A 260 13.76 4.38 1.64
C LEU A 260 13.22 5.26 0.49
N VAL A 261 12.22 4.79 -0.23
CA VAL A 261 11.61 5.54 -1.35
C VAL A 261 10.87 6.79 -0.88
N ASN A 262 10.41 6.81 0.38
CA ASN A 262 9.56 7.88 0.94
C ASN A 262 10.27 8.77 1.97
N TRP A 263 11.57 8.55 2.22
CA TRP A 263 12.33 9.18 3.31
C TRP A 263 13.09 10.46 2.95
N HIS A 264 13.22 10.76 1.66
CA HIS A 264 14.04 11.88 1.18
C HIS A 264 13.31 13.24 1.13
N GLY A 265 12.08 13.30 1.66
CA GLY A 265 11.34 14.56 1.78
C GLY A 265 11.91 15.46 2.87
N LYS A 266 12.17 16.73 2.53
CA LYS A 266 12.62 17.75 3.48
C LYS A 266 11.64 17.87 4.67
N GLU A 267 10.35 17.66 4.41
CA GLU A 267 9.26 17.71 5.37
C GLU A 267 9.40 16.63 6.47
N VAL A 268 9.82 15.42 6.10
CA VAL A 268 10.06 14.32 7.06
C VAL A 268 11.27 14.64 7.94
N ALA A 269 12.35 15.15 7.33
CA ALA A 269 13.56 15.54 8.02
C ALA A 269 13.31 16.70 9.01
N ASP A 270 12.56 17.72 8.59
CA ASP A 270 12.21 18.88 9.41
C ASP A 270 11.34 18.48 10.62
N VAL A 271 10.36 17.59 10.41
CA VAL A 271 9.54 17.07 11.51
C VAL A 271 10.38 16.22 12.46
N LEU A 272 11.18 15.27 11.98
CA LEU A 272 12.05 14.46 12.84
C LEU A 272 13.02 15.35 13.62
N TYR A 273 13.64 16.33 12.97
CA TYR A 273 14.51 17.31 13.60
C TYR A 273 13.80 18.06 14.73
N SER A 274 12.55 18.50 14.51
CA SER A 274 11.75 19.18 15.53
C SER A 274 11.39 18.29 16.73
N LEU A 275 11.29 16.98 16.54
CA LEU A 275 10.83 16.05 17.57
C LEU A 275 11.94 15.43 18.41
N VAL A 276 13.06 15.08 17.78
CA VAL A 276 14.17 14.39 18.46
C VAL A 276 15.41 15.26 18.61
N GLY A 277 15.45 16.42 17.96
CA GLY A 277 16.61 17.29 17.92
C GLY A 277 17.71 16.80 16.96
N LYS A 278 18.56 17.75 16.53
CA LYS A 278 19.61 17.55 15.52
C LYS A 278 20.54 16.37 15.80
N GLU A 279 21.06 16.29 17.03
CA GLU A 279 22.08 15.29 17.37
C GLU A 279 21.54 13.87 17.33
N LYS A 280 20.33 13.64 17.87
CA LYS A 280 19.67 12.33 17.80
C LYS A 280 19.31 12.00 16.36
N TYR A 281 18.82 12.97 15.58
CA TYR A 281 18.58 12.81 14.13
C TYR A 281 19.82 12.33 13.36
N SER A 282 20.96 12.98 13.57
CA SER A 282 22.23 12.57 12.94
C SER A 282 22.69 11.18 13.38
N LYS A 283 22.42 10.79 14.64
CA LYS A 283 22.67 9.42 15.08
C LYS A 283 21.75 8.41 14.36
N TYR A 284 20.45 8.71 14.24
CA TYR A 284 19.51 7.84 13.53
C TYR A 284 19.96 7.58 12.09
N LEU A 285 20.35 8.63 11.35
CA LEU A 285 20.82 8.46 9.97
C LEU A 285 22.07 7.56 9.87
N ARG A 286 22.97 7.62 10.86
CA ARG A 286 24.16 6.75 10.90
C ARG A 286 23.80 5.30 11.16
N ASP A 287 22.95 5.04 12.15
CA ASP A 287 22.51 3.68 12.49
C ASP A 287 21.75 3.04 11.31
N ILE A 288 20.92 3.83 10.61
CA ILE A 288 20.21 3.39 9.39
C ILE A 288 21.17 3.11 8.25
N ALA A 289 22.13 4.00 7.98
CA ALA A 289 23.13 3.80 6.94
C ALA A 289 23.97 2.55 7.20
N GLN A 290 24.28 2.26 8.46
CA GLN A 290 24.98 1.06 8.87
C GLN A 290 24.14 -0.20 8.62
N ILE A 291 22.89 -0.24 9.09
CA ILE A 291 21.99 -1.38 8.85
C ILE A 291 21.76 -1.60 7.35
N TYR A 292 21.63 -0.52 6.57
CA TYR A 292 21.51 -0.59 5.12
C TYR A 292 22.74 -1.24 4.47
N SER A 293 23.93 -0.81 4.90
CA SER A 293 25.19 -1.40 4.44
C SER A 293 25.28 -2.88 4.85
N GLU A 294 24.89 -3.25 6.05
CA GLU A 294 24.95 -4.63 6.52
C GLU A 294 23.92 -5.55 5.82
N CYS A 295 22.72 -5.06 5.53
CA CYS A 295 21.64 -5.89 4.97
C CYS A 295 21.64 -5.98 3.44
N PHE A 296 22.11 -4.95 2.73
CA PHE A 296 21.90 -4.85 1.29
C PHE A 296 23.19 -4.75 0.48
N GLN A 297 24.35 -4.56 1.10
CA GLN A 297 25.60 -4.41 0.36
C GLN A 297 25.92 -5.65 -0.49
N ASP A 298 25.59 -6.85 -0.01
CA ASP A 298 25.80 -8.09 -0.76
C ASP A 298 24.81 -8.31 -1.91
N GLU A 299 23.58 -7.81 -1.79
CA GLU A 299 22.58 -7.84 -2.86
C GLU A 299 22.93 -6.79 -3.93
N LEU A 300 23.34 -5.60 -3.48
CA LEU A 300 23.91 -4.54 -4.31
C LEU A 300 25.15 -5.01 -5.06
N ASN A 301 26.09 -5.66 -4.38
CA ASN A 301 27.30 -6.19 -5.00
C ASN A 301 26.95 -7.31 -6.00
N ARG A 302 25.96 -8.18 -5.71
CA ARG A 302 25.52 -9.22 -6.65
C ARG A 302 24.86 -8.68 -7.90
N GLU A 303 23.96 -7.70 -7.77
CA GLU A 303 23.34 -7.05 -8.92
C GLU A 303 24.38 -6.24 -9.70
N TYR A 304 25.26 -5.51 -9.02
CA TYR A 304 26.40 -4.83 -9.63
C TYR A 304 27.32 -5.81 -10.40
N ASP A 305 27.66 -6.97 -9.82
CA ASP A 305 28.47 -7.99 -10.48
C ASP A 305 27.75 -8.63 -11.68
N ARG A 306 26.42 -8.81 -11.56
CA ARG A 306 25.57 -9.28 -12.66
C ARG A 306 25.56 -8.27 -13.81
N PHE A 307 25.44 -6.98 -13.50
CA PHE A 307 25.50 -5.91 -14.50
C PHE A 307 26.90 -5.76 -15.09
N ASN A 308 27.95 -5.83 -14.29
CA ASN A 308 29.34 -5.81 -14.74
C ASN A 308 29.66 -6.94 -15.72
N LYS A 309 29.07 -8.11 -15.53
CA LYS A 309 29.19 -9.24 -16.49
C LYS A 309 28.48 -8.99 -17.82
N MET A 310 27.55 -8.04 -17.87
CA MET A 310 26.87 -7.60 -19.10
C MET A 310 27.55 -6.39 -19.74
N LEU A 311 28.58 -5.82 -19.12
CA LEU A 311 29.31 -4.69 -19.67
C LEU A 311 30.25 -5.15 -20.77
N LEU A 312 30.22 -4.39 -21.85
CA LEU A 312 31.21 -4.48 -22.90
C LEU A 312 32.55 -3.97 -22.37
N ASN A 313 33.64 -4.66 -22.72
CA ASN A 313 34.97 -4.13 -22.50
C ASN A 313 35.22 -2.88 -23.38
N GLU A 314 36.36 -2.22 -23.22
CA GLU A 314 36.67 -0.97 -23.92
C GLU A 314 36.66 -1.13 -25.46
N GLU A 315 37.24 -2.21 -26.00
CA GLU A 315 37.21 -2.48 -27.44
C GLU A 315 35.79 -2.76 -27.94
N GLU A 316 35.01 -3.55 -27.21
CA GLU A 316 33.63 -3.86 -27.54
C GLU A 316 32.75 -2.61 -27.50
N THR A 317 32.94 -1.75 -26.50
CA THR A 317 32.26 -0.46 -26.37
C THR A 317 32.57 0.44 -27.56
N LEU A 318 33.85 0.55 -27.95
CA LEU A 318 34.26 1.34 -29.11
C LEU A 318 33.67 0.78 -30.42
N ARG A 319 33.64 -0.54 -30.59
CA ARG A 319 33.02 -1.19 -31.77
C ARG A 319 31.52 -0.92 -31.85
N VAL A 320 30.80 -0.98 -30.73
CA VAL A 320 29.37 -0.65 -30.72
C VAL A 320 29.18 0.84 -31.02
N ILE A 321 29.99 1.74 -30.44
CA ILE A 321 29.93 3.17 -30.76
C ILE A 321 30.17 3.41 -32.27
N GLU A 322 31.12 2.71 -32.88
CA GLU A 322 31.41 2.83 -34.31
C GLU A 322 30.27 2.32 -35.19
N ASN A 323 29.61 1.22 -34.80
CA ASN A 323 28.55 0.57 -35.59
C ASN A 323 27.14 1.11 -35.34
N SER A 324 26.92 1.83 -34.23
CA SER A 324 25.64 2.47 -33.89
C SER A 324 25.59 3.91 -34.40
N ASN A 325 24.42 4.39 -34.80
CA ASN A 325 24.21 5.75 -35.31
C ASN A 325 23.39 6.62 -34.35
N SER A 326 22.44 6.03 -33.61
CA SER A 326 21.59 6.73 -32.66
C SER A 326 21.83 6.33 -31.20
N PHE A 327 21.90 7.33 -30.31
CA PHE A 327 22.24 7.13 -28.91
C PHE A 327 21.29 7.86 -27.97
N VAL A 328 20.97 7.23 -26.84
CA VAL A 328 20.41 7.89 -25.66
C VAL A 328 21.48 7.91 -24.56
N VAL A 329 21.68 9.05 -23.90
CA VAL A 329 22.63 9.19 -22.79
C VAL A 329 21.86 9.38 -21.48
N TYR A 330 22.18 8.60 -20.46
CA TYR A 330 21.61 8.66 -19.12
C TYR A 330 22.74 8.69 -18.09
N SER A 331 23.00 9.80 -17.44
CA SER A 331 24.07 9.92 -16.44
C SER A 331 23.88 11.14 -15.55
N ASP A 332 24.74 11.32 -14.54
CA ASP A 332 24.78 12.59 -13.82
C ASP A 332 25.05 13.77 -14.80
N GLY A 333 24.50 14.94 -14.47
CA GLY A 333 24.46 16.10 -15.37
C GLY A 333 25.80 16.54 -15.96
N PHE A 334 26.93 16.30 -15.28
CA PHE A 334 28.26 16.63 -15.80
C PHE A 334 28.73 15.58 -16.81
N MET A 335 28.59 14.30 -16.48
CA MET A 335 28.96 13.20 -17.36
C MET A 335 28.11 13.15 -18.64
N SER A 336 26.85 13.58 -18.53
CA SER A 336 25.88 13.49 -19.62
C SER A 336 26.27 14.42 -20.78
N GLN A 337 26.73 15.61 -20.43
CA GLN A 337 27.25 16.60 -21.36
C GLN A 337 28.57 16.14 -21.98
N TYR A 338 29.47 15.55 -21.19
CA TYR A 338 30.74 15.04 -21.71
C TYR A 338 30.52 13.95 -22.78
N VAL A 339 29.73 12.92 -22.45
CA VAL A 339 29.47 11.78 -23.35
C VAL A 339 28.76 12.25 -24.61
N LYS A 340 27.80 13.17 -24.47
CA LYS A 340 27.11 13.81 -25.59
C LYS A 340 28.11 14.48 -26.54
N GLU A 341 29.04 15.28 -26.01
CA GLU A 341 30.06 15.95 -26.83
C GLU A 341 30.99 14.96 -27.54
N TYR A 342 31.38 13.87 -26.88
CA TYR A 342 32.17 12.80 -27.49
C TYR A 342 31.44 12.15 -28.67
N LEU A 343 30.17 11.76 -28.48
CA LEU A 343 29.35 11.13 -29.52
C LEU A 343 29.13 12.08 -30.71
N ILE A 344 28.91 13.37 -30.46
CA ILE A 344 28.79 14.39 -31.50
C ILE A 344 30.10 14.51 -32.31
N ARG A 345 31.27 14.52 -31.64
CA ARG A 345 32.58 14.55 -32.34
C ARG A 345 32.80 13.32 -33.23
N LYS A 346 32.24 12.18 -32.84
CA LYS A 346 32.21 10.93 -33.63
C LYS A 346 31.11 10.91 -34.69
N LYS A 347 30.42 12.04 -34.93
CA LYS A 347 29.31 12.20 -35.88
C LYS A 347 28.14 11.27 -35.61
N LYS A 348 27.86 10.98 -34.33
CA LYS A 348 26.73 10.16 -33.89
C LYS A 348 25.54 11.03 -33.50
N HIS A 349 24.34 10.48 -33.67
CA HIS A 349 23.09 11.18 -33.39
C HIS A 349 22.63 10.91 -31.95
N VAL A 350 22.78 11.90 -31.07
CA VAL A 350 22.29 11.81 -29.69
C VAL A 350 20.81 12.21 -29.69
N LEU A 351 19.92 11.23 -29.56
CA LEU A 351 18.46 11.42 -29.55
C LEU A 351 18.02 12.17 -28.29
N PHE A 352 18.65 11.85 -27.16
CA PHE A 352 18.27 12.39 -25.87
C PHE A 352 19.37 12.25 -24.83
N VAL A 353 19.39 13.20 -23.90
CA VAL A 353 20.27 13.20 -22.74
C VAL A 353 19.40 13.39 -21.51
N ALA A 354 19.37 12.39 -20.64
CA ALA A 354 18.72 12.43 -19.36
C ALA A 354 19.75 12.63 -18.25
N ASP A 355 19.38 13.46 -17.29
CA ASP A 355 20.06 13.62 -16.00
C ASP A 355 19.21 12.98 -14.90
N ASP A 356 19.83 12.68 -13.77
CA ASP A 356 19.28 12.08 -12.55
C ASP A 356 18.14 12.92 -11.91
N TYR A 357 17.84 14.11 -12.45
CA TYR A 357 16.76 14.99 -12.02
C TYR A 357 15.48 14.85 -12.88
N LYS A 358 14.31 15.11 -12.27
CA LYS A 358 12.94 14.85 -12.79
C LYS A 358 12.65 15.24 -14.25
N GLU A 359 13.37 16.21 -14.83
CA GLU A 359 13.15 16.68 -16.21
C GLU A 359 13.60 15.66 -17.29
N GLY A 360 14.51 14.72 -16.96
CA GLY A 360 14.96 13.69 -17.90
C GLY A 360 13.89 12.64 -18.27
N PHE A 361 12.80 12.53 -17.51
CA PHE A 361 11.83 11.44 -17.64
C PHE A 361 10.74 11.69 -18.70
N LEU A 362 10.36 12.95 -18.94
CA LEU A 362 9.35 13.31 -19.96
C LEU A 362 9.90 13.12 -21.38
N GLY A 363 11.16 13.50 -21.62
CA GLY A 363 11.78 13.36 -22.92
C GLY A 363 11.99 11.91 -23.37
N PHE A 364 12.23 10.97 -22.43
CA PHE A 364 12.33 9.55 -22.77
C PHE A 364 10.98 8.95 -23.21
N GLN A 365 9.87 9.35 -22.58
CA GLN A 365 8.53 8.94 -23.01
C GLN A 365 8.19 9.45 -24.41
N ASP A 366 8.64 10.65 -24.76
CA ASP A 366 8.46 11.21 -26.11
C ASP A 366 9.22 10.43 -27.19
N ILE A 367 10.42 9.94 -26.91
CA ILE A 367 11.19 9.10 -27.86
C ILE A 367 10.46 7.78 -28.12
N VAL A 368 9.96 7.16 -27.06
CA VAL A 368 9.17 5.91 -27.12
C VAL A 368 7.86 6.13 -27.87
N ALA A 369 7.15 7.23 -27.56
CA ALA A 369 5.90 7.59 -28.24
C ALA A 369 6.10 7.87 -29.73
N ARG A 370 7.26 8.43 -30.10
CA ARG A 370 7.65 8.71 -31.50
C ARG A 370 8.24 7.51 -32.23
N LYS A 371 8.39 6.36 -31.57
CA LYS A 371 8.99 5.12 -32.13
C LYS A 371 10.33 5.36 -32.84
N GLN A 372 11.19 6.21 -32.27
CA GLN A 372 12.51 6.42 -32.84
C GLN A 372 13.39 5.20 -32.60
N GLU A 373 14.14 4.76 -33.61
CA GLU A 373 15.09 3.65 -33.47
C GLU A 373 16.29 4.07 -32.62
N ILE A 374 16.59 3.29 -31.60
CA ILE A 374 17.69 3.50 -30.66
C ILE A 374 18.69 2.36 -30.84
N ASP A 375 19.88 2.67 -31.35
CA ASP A 375 20.92 1.65 -31.57
C ASP A 375 21.66 1.30 -30.28
N ALA A 376 21.91 2.31 -29.43
CA ALA A 376 22.59 2.11 -28.15
C ALA A 376 22.15 3.11 -27.06
N VAL A 377 22.24 2.68 -25.80
CA VAL A 377 21.96 3.51 -24.62
C VAL A 377 23.19 3.57 -23.75
N PHE A 378 23.67 4.77 -23.44
CA PHE A 378 24.78 5.01 -22.54
C PHE A 378 24.28 5.29 -21.12
N ILE A 379 24.64 4.46 -20.15
CA ILE A 379 24.24 4.60 -18.73
C ILE A 379 25.49 4.83 -17.87
N ALA A 380 25.65 6.02 -17.31
CA ALA A 380 26.75 6.38 -16.43
C ALA A 380 26.26 7.10 -15.16
N THR A 381 25.62 6.36 -14.27
CA THR A 381 25.23 6.84 -12.93
C THR A 381 25.63 5.80 -11.88
N SER A 382 25.89 6.26 -10.66
CA SER A 382 26.08 5.40 -9.48
C SER A 382 24.75 5.13 -8.74
N ASN A 383 23.65 5.75 -9.16
CA ASN A 383 22.34 5.62 -8.51
C ASN A 383 21.57 4.39 -9.02
N ILE A 384 21.49 3.35 -8.19
CA ILE A 384 20.87 2.06 -8.58
C ILE A 384 19.37 2.13 -8.84
N THR A 385 18.64 3.00 -8.15
CA THR A 385 17.19 3.14 -8.34
C THR A 385 16.90 3.62 -9.77
N TYR A 386 17.71 4.54 -10.25
CA TYR A 386 17.60 5.09 -11.60
C TYR A 386 18.01 4.11 -12.69
N ILE A 387 19.06 3.32 -12.45
CA ILE A 387 19.45 2.22 -13.33
C ILE A 387 18.29 1.22 -13.48
N ARG A 388 17.69 0.80 -12.35
CA ARG A 388 16.59 -0.17 -12.35
C ARG A 388 15.36 0.36 -13.11
N ASP A 389 14.99 1.61 -12.85
CA ASP A 389 13.84 2.24 -13.49
C ASP A 389 14.05 2.43 -15.00
N MET A 390 15.28 2.73 -15.45
CA MET A 390 15.62 2.84 -16.86
C MET A 390 15.57 1.48 -17.56
N LEU A 391 16.13 0.44 -16.96
CA LEU A 391 16.13 -0.92 -17.51
C LEU A 391 14.73 -1.51 -17.64
N PHE A 392 13.88 -1.30 -16.62
CA PHE A 392 12.47 -1.70 -16.71
C PHE A 392 11.79 -1.04 -17.92
N LYS A 393 12.03 0.24 -18.15
CA LYS A 393 11.45 0.97 -19.29
C LYS A 393 12.02 0.51 -20.64
N LEU A 394 13.32 0.22 -20.72
CA LEU A 394 13.93 -0.37 -21.93
C LEU A 394 13.34 -1.74 -22.25
N SER A 395 13.02 -2.55 -21.23
CA SER A 395 12.38 -3.86 -21.43
C SER A 395 10.97 -3.76 -22.04
N VAL A 396 10.28 -2.63 -21.86
CA VAL A 396 8.96 -2.35 -22.45
C VAL A 396 9.05 -1.99 -23.93
N ILE A 397 10.21 -1.51 -24.41
CA ILE A 397 10.39 -1.02 -25.78
C ILE A 397 10.66 -2.15 -26.79
N ASN A 398 10.96 -3.37 -26.33
CA ASN A 398 11.10 -4.60 -27.13
C ASN A 398 11.91 -4.42 -28.44
N SER A 399 13.03 -3.70 -28.35
CA SER A 399 14.03 -3.57 -29.42
C SER A 399 15.38 -4.10 -28.92
N GLU A 400 16.14 -4.75 -29.80
CA GLU A 400 17.51 -5.19 -29.51
C GLU A 400 18.43 -3.97 -29.38
N VAL A 401 18.43 -3.33 -28.21
CA VAL A 401 19.25 -2.13 -27.94
C VAL A 401 20.52 -2.53 -27.23
N ASN A 402 21.67 -2.05 -27.72
CA ASN A 402 22.94 -2.27 -27.05
C ASN A 402 23.05 -1.35 -25.82
N ILE A 403 23.18 -1.94 -24.62
CA ILE A 403 23.36 -1.17 -23.38
C ILE A 403 24.85 -0.98 -23.15
N LEU A 404 25.30 0.26 -23.28
CA LEU A 404 26.66 0.70 -22.96
C LEU A 404 26.64 1.25 -21.54
N SER A 405 27.22 0.58 -20.56
CA SER A 405 27.20 1.05 -19.17
C SER A 405 28.59 1.26 -18.59
N LEU A 406 28.72 2.34 -17.82
CA LEU A 406 29.86 2.73 -17.01
C LEU A 406 29.33 2.97 -15.59
N ILE A 407 29.36 1.96 -14.73
CA ILE A 407 29.02 2.20 -13.32
C ILE A 407 30.27 2.74 -12.62
N LEU A 408 30.29 4.05 -12.39
CA LEU A 408 31.36 4.74 -11.66
C LEU A 408 31.31 4.30 -10.19
N ARG A 409 32.36 3.59 -9.74
CA ARG A 409 32.63 3.41 -8.30
C ARG A 409 33.84 4.22 -7.83
N ASP A 410 34.71 4.69 -8.73
CA ASP A 410 35.92 5.44 -8.40
C ASP A 410 36.11 6.64 -9.34
N ASP A 411 36.54 7.77 -8.77
CA ASP A 411 36.81 9.08 -9.41
C ASP A 411 37.94 9.06 -10.45
N THR A 412 38.40 7.89 -10.90
CA THR A 412 39.47 7.76 -11.89
C THR A 412 38.88 7.50 -13.27
N TRP A 413 38.32 8.53 -13.88
CA TRP A 413 37.91 8.45 -15.27
C TRP A 413 39.01 8.94 -16.21
N LYS A 414 39.26 8.17 -17.27
CA LYS A 414 39.99 8.61 -18.47
C LYS A 414 39.25 8.06 -19.69
N ILE A 415 38.82 8.94 -20.58
CA ILE A 415 38.61 8.54 -21.98
C ILE A 415 39.99 8.39 -22.61
N PRO A 416 40.17 7.44 -23.54
CA PRO A 416 41.32 7.42 -24.43
C PRO A 416 41.62 8.77 -25.10
#